data_AF-A0A7V8SXJ2-F1
#
_entry.id   AF-A0A7V8SXJ2-F1
#
_cell.length_a   1.000
_cell.length_b   1.000
_cell.length_c   1.000
_cell.angle_alpha   90.00
_cell.angle_beta   90.00
_cell.angle_gamma   90.00
#
_symmetry.space_group_name_H-M   'P 1'
#
loop_
_entity.id
_entity.type
_entity.pdbx_description
1 polymer ?
#
loop_
_entity_poly.entity_id
_entity_poly.type
_entity_poly.pdbx_seq_one_letter_code
_entity_poly.pdbx_strand_id
1 'polypeptide(L)'
;MINSVGCEYEVDAHDKSRGVLTALLALVLLALMAVLAGGAVLGESVTVDEVSHIGAGVSYLERLDLRMNPEHPPLAKVLAAIPLVIRGVRADYNHISWSISEKFFPAYMGQWVFGEWLLERWNDPKTMLKWARLPMLLLMLALGCAVLLLARRLGGSWGGLL
;
A
#
# COMPACT_ATOMS: atom_id res chain seq x y z
N MET A 1 -34.49 -26.21 -46.38
CA MET A 1 -33.12 -26.19 -45.80
C MET A 1 -32.82 -24.73 -45.47
N ILE A 2 -33.31 -24.23 -44.33
CA ILE A 2 -33.27 -22.80 -43.99
C ILE A 2 -32.65 -22.66 -42.60
N ASN A 3 -31.52 -21.95 -42.55
CA ASN A 3 -30.91 -21.22 -41.44
C ASN A 3 -30.99 -21.80 -40.02
N SER A 4 -29.95 -22.50 -39.58
CA SER A 4 -29.62 -22.62 -38.15
C SER A 4 -28.30 -21.96 -37.74
N VAL A 5 -27.54 -21.39 -38.68
CA VAL A 5 -26.18 -20.86 -38.43
C VAL A 5 -26.20 -19.45 -37.79
N GLY A 6 -27.30 -18.71 -37.88
CA GLY A 6 -27.39 -17.33 -37.37
C GLY A 6 -27.49 -17.21 -35.84
N CYS A 7 -28.01 -18.23 -35.16
CA CYS A 7 -28.32 -18.12 -33.72
C CYS A 7 -27.07 -18.24 -32.83
N GLU A 8 -26.08 -19.06 -33.21
CA GLU A 8 -24.84 -19.23 -32.43
C GLU A 8 -23.94 -17.98 -32.48
N TYR A 9 -23.79 -17.35 -33.65
CA TYR A 9 -22.97 -16.14 -33.80
C TYR A 9 -23.51 -14.94 -33.00
N GLU A 10 -24.83 -14.85 -32.85
CA GLU A 10 -25.48 -13.73 -32.16
C GLU A 10 -25.40 -13.87 -30.62
N VAL A 11 -25.41 -15.11 -30.12
CA VAL A 11 -25.20 -15.43 -28.69
C VAL A 11 -23.75 -15.18 -28.26
N ASP A 12 -22.76 -15.60 -29.08
CA ASP A 12 -21.33 -15.40 -28.78
C ASP A 12 -20.93 -13.91 -28.79
N ALA A 13 -21.49 -13.11 -29.70
CA ALA A 13 -21.23 -11.67 -29.75
C ALA A 13 -21.78 -10.95 -28.50
N HIS A 14 -22.95 -11.38 -28.02
CA HIS A 14 -23.60 -10.78 -26.86
C HIS A 14 -22.91 -11.16 -25.53
N ASP A 15 -22.34 -12.37 -25.43
CA ASP A 15 -21.55 -12.81 -24.27
C ASP A 15 -20.17 -12.13 -24.23
N LYS A 16 -19.50 -12.02 -25.39
CA LYS A 16 -18.23 -11.29 -25.52
C LYS A 16 -18.38 -9.80 -25.17
N SER A 17 -19.47 -9.17 -25.61
CA SER A 17 -19.78 -7.77 -25.28
C SER A 17 -20.01 -7.56 -23.77
N ARG A 18 -20.68 -8.51 -23.09
CA ARG A 18 -20.85 -8.51 -21.62
C ARG A 18 -19.52 -8.70 -20.90
N GLY A 19 -18.65 -9.58 -21.37
CA GLY A 19 -17.29 -9.75 -20.84
C GLY A 19 -16.42 -8.49 -20.96
N VAL A 20 -16.51 -7.80 -22.10
CA VAL A 20 -15.80 -6.52 -22.32
C VAL A 20 -16.36 -5.41 -21.42
N LEU A 21 -17.69 -5.28 -21.31
CA LEU A 21 -18.33 -4.28 -20.45
C LEU A 21 -17.95 -4.49 -18.97
N THR A 22 -17.99 -5.73 -18.49
CA THR A 22 -17.59 -6.04 -17.10
C THR A 22 -16.10 -5.80 -16.85
N ALA A 23 -15.24 -6.01 -17.85
CA ALA A 23 -13.83 -5.65 -17.77
C ALA A 23 -13.59 -4.15 -17.74
N LEU A 24 -14.33 -3.37 -18.54
CA LEU A 24 -14.26 -1.91 -18.51
C LEU A 24 -14.76 -1.35 -17.17
N LEU A 25 -15.88 -1.85 -16.65
CA LEU A 25 -16.41 -1.44 -15.35
C LEU A 25 -15.43 -1.74 -14.21
N ALA A 26 -14.83 -2.94 -14.22
CA ALA A 26 -13.78 -3.32 -13.28
C ALA A 26 -12.58 -2.36 -13.33
N LEU A 27 -12.13 -2.00 -14.54
CA LEU A 27 -11.02 -1.07 -14.73
C LEU A 27 -11.39 0.33 -14.21
N VAL A 28 -12.61 0.79 -14.45
CA VAL A 28 -13.12 2.07 -13.94
C VAL A 28 -13.15 2.07 -12.41
N LEU A 29 -13.61 0.99 -11.78
CA LEU A 29 -13.63 0.87 -10.31
C LEU A 29 -12.21 0.87 -9.73
N LEU A 30 -11.28 0.13 -10.33
CA LEU A 30 -9.87 0.15 -9.91
C LEU A 30 -9.22 1.52 -10.10
N ALA A 31 -9.53 2.20 -11.22
CA ALA A 31 -9.07 3.55 -11.47
C ALA A 31 -9.64 4.54 -10.44
N LEU A 32 -10.93 4.43 -10.11
CA LEU A 32 -11.57 5.24 -9.08
C LEU A 32 -10.91 5.00 -7.71
N MET A 33 -10.67 3.73 -7.34
CA MET A 33 -9.95 3.37 -6.13
C MET A 33 -8.54 3.99 -6.10
N ALA A 34 -7.81 3.93 -7.22
CA ALA A 34 -6.48 4.53 -7.36
C ALA A 34 -6.51 6.06 -7.21
N VAL A 35 -7.51 6.74 -7.79
CA VAL A 35 -7.66 8.20 -7.71
C VAL A 35 -8.00 8.63 -6.28
N LEU A 36 -8.97 7.95 -5.64
CA LEU A 36 -9.39 8.27 -4.27
C LEU A 36 -8.25 8.03 -3.28
N ALA A 37 -7.62 6.85 -3.32
CA ALA A 37 -6.52 6.53 -2.42
C ALA A 37 -5.26 7.35 -2.74
N GLY A 38 -4.96 7.61 -4.01
CA GLY A 38 -3.87 8.49 -4.42
C GLY A 38 -4.07 9.92 -3.96
N GLY A 39 -5.32 10.42 -3.99
CA GLY A 39 -5.70 11.69 -3.37
C GLY A 39 -5.41 11.69 -1.87
N ALA A 40 -5.79 10.63 -1.16
CA ALA A 40 -5.51 10.49 0.26
C ALA A 40 -4.01 10.49 0.58
N VAL A 41 -3.19 9.82 -0.24
CA VAL A 41 -1.72 9.83 -0.09
C VAL A 41 -1.15 11.25 -0.08
N LEU A 42 -1.71 12.15 -0.90
CA LEU A 42 -1.23 13.51 -1.10
C LEU A 42 -1.85 14.54 -0.14
N GLY A 43 -3.08 14.31 0.32
CA GLY A 43 -3.88 15.30 1.03
C GLY A 43 -4.11 15.02 2.52
N GLU A 44 -3.97 13.76 2.96
CA GLU A 44 -4.27 13.40 4.35
C GLU A 44 -3.09 13.65 5.29
N SER A 45 -3.43 14.05 6.51
CA SER A 45 -2.47 14.26 7.60
C SER A 45 -1.78 12.96 8.00
N VAL A 46 -0.64 13.07 8.69
CA VAL A 46 0.06 11.91 9.24
C VAL A 46 -0.72 11.30 10.39
N THR A 47 -0.77 9.98 10.45
CA THR A 47 -1.37 9.23 11.56
C THR A 47 -0.31 8.78 12.56
N VAL A 48 -0.72 8.50 13.79
CA VAL A 48 0.20 8.13 14.89
C VAL A 48 1.01 6.86 14.55
N ASP A 49 0.40 5.87 13.90
CA ASP A 49 1.07 4.61 13.54
C ASP A 49 2.01 4.79 12.34
N GLU A 50 1.73 5.72 11.42
CA GLU A 50 2.66 6.02 10.32
C GLU A 50 3.99 6.54 10.86
N VAL A 51 3.97 7.38 11.90
CA VAL A 51 5.18 7.91 12.53
C VAL A 51 6.06 6.78 13.07
N SER A 52 5.49 5.90 13.89
CA SER A 52 6.25 4.80 14.50
C SER A 52 6.68 3.74 13.49
N HIS A 53 5.83 3.38 12.52
CA HIS A 53 6.13 2.35 11.54
C HIS A 53 7.15 2.78 10.50
N ILE A 54 7.09 4.03 10.02
CA ILE A 54 8.08 4.56 9.07
C ILE A 54 9.45 4.65 9.75
N GLY A 55 9.51 5.23 10.96
CA GLY A 55 10.75 5.33 11.73
C GLY A 55 11.37 3.94 11.98
N ALA A 56 10.56 2.99 12.47
CA ALA A 56 11.01 1.61 12.66
C ALA A 56 11.50 0.98 11.36
N GLY A 57 10.72 1.05 10.27
CA GLY A 57 11.08 0.48 8.98
C GLY A 57 12.42 0.99 8.43
N VAL A 58 12.73 2.29 8.59
CA VAL A 58 14.02 2.86 8.18
C VAL A 58 15.16 2.24 9.01
N SER A 59 15.02 2.20 10.33
CA SER A 59 16.03 1.57 11.20
C SER A 59 16.25 0.08 10.89
N TYR A 60 15.20 -0.64 10.51
CA TYR A 60 15.29 -2.06 10.15
C TYR A 60 16.13 -2.24 8.89
N LEU A 61 15.99 -1.35 7.90
CA LEU A 61 16.71 -1.43 6.64
C LEU A 61 18.15 -0.91 6.73
N GLU A 62 18.39 0.19 7.44
CA GLU A 62 19.71 0.81 7.53
C GLU A 62 20.62 0.17 8.59
N ARG A 63 20.04 -0.32 9.70
CA ARG A 63 20.79 -0.88 10.84
C ARG A 63 20.59 -2.37 11.03
N LEU A 64 19.67 -3.00 10.29
CA LEU A 64 19.28 -4.41 10.49
C LEU A 64 18.83 -4.67 11.93
N ASP A 65 18.18 -3.68 12.53
CA ASP A 65 17.88 -3.65 13.95
C ASP A 65 16.39 -3.49 14.19
N LEU A 66 15.77 -4.57 14.69
CA LEU A 66 14.32 -4.68 14.87
C LEU A 66 13.82 -4.15 16.23
N ARG A 67 14.67 -3.44 17.00
CA ARG A 67 14.32 -3.03 18.37
C ARG A 67 13.15 -2.03 18.43
N MET A 68 13.00 -1.20 17.41
CA MET A 68 11.98 -0.15 17.37
C MET A 68 10.64 -0.74 16.93
N ASN A 69 9.54 -0.47 17.62
CA ASN A 69 8.22 -1.04 17.30
C ASN A 69 8.19 -2.58 17.20
N PRO A 70 8.61 -3.36 18.21
CA PRO A 70 8.61 -4.82 18.12
C PRO A 70 7.21 -5.45 18.17
N GLU A 71 6.17 -4.69 18.51
CA GLU A 71 4.80 -5.18 18.71
C GLU A 71 4.10 -5.64 17.42
N HIS A 72 4.53 -5.14 16.25
CA HIS A 72 3.93 -5.45 14.95
C HIS A 72 4.92 -6.15 14.02
N PRO A 73 4.45 -7.01 13.09
CA PRO A 73 5.33 -7.66 12.11
C PRO A 73 6.13 -6.67 11.25
N PRO A 74 7.36 -7.01 10.83
CA PRO A 74 8.25 -6.08 10.13
C PRO A 74 7.88 -5.81 8.68
N LEU A 75 7.08 -6.68 8.04
CA LEU A 75 6.86 -6.67 6.59
C LEU A 75 6.33 -5.31 6.09
N ALA A 76 5.27 -4.78 6.71
CA ALA A 76 4.67 -3.52 6.29
C ALA A 76 5.61 -2.33 6.51
N LYS A 77 6.36 -2.34 7.62
CA LYS A 77 7.32 -1.28 7.97
C LYS A 77 8.46 -1.22 6.97
N VAL A 78 9.04 -2.39 6.67
CA VAL A 78 10.10 -2.52 5.66
C VAL A 78 9.57 -2.08 4.31
N LEU A 79 8.39 -2.55 3.91
CA LEU A 79 7.79 -2.18 2.62
C LEU A 79 7.61 -0.67 2.46
N ALA A 80 7.13 0.02 3.51
CA ALA A 80 7.01 1.48 3.52
C ALA A 80 8.37 2.19 3.48
N ALA A 81 9.40 1.62 4.12
CA ALA A 81 10.73 2.24 4.23
C ALA A 81 11.63 2.01 3.00
N ILE A 82 11.42 0.97 2.19
CA ILE A 82 12.21 0.69 0.97
C ILE A 82 12.42 1.94 0.09
N PRO A 83 11.37 2.66 -0.37
CA PRO A 83 11.56 3.82 -1.23
C PRO A 83 12.26 4.99 -0.50
N LEU A 84 12.17 5.05 0.83
CA LEU A 84 12.83 6.10 1.62
C LEU A 84 14.34 5.85 1.71
N VAL A 85 14.73 4.61 2.01
CA VAL A 85 16.13 4.20 2.12
C VAL A 85 16.83 4.28 0.76
N ILE A 86 16.17 3.86 -0.32
CA ILE A 86 16.69 4.00 -1.68
C ILE A 86 16.96 5.48 -2.04
N ARG A 87 16.13 6.40 -1.52
CA ARG A 87 16.28 7.84 -1.74
C ARG A 87 17.31 8.51 -0.81
N GLY A 88 17.91 7.77 0.12
CA GLY A 88 18.85 8.31 1.09
C GLY A 88 18.18 9.17 2.15
N VAL A 89 17.15 8.62 2.81
CA VAL A 89 16.55 9.23 4.01
C VAL A 89 17.62 9.51 5.08
N ARG A 90 17.51 10.64 5.78
CA ARG A 90 18.43 10.96 6.88
C ARG A 90 17.86 10.45 8.21
N ALA A 91 18.58 9.58 8.88
CA ALA A 91 18.27 9.13 10.24
C ALA A 91 19.47 9.36 11.17
N ASP A 92 19.25 10.04 12.29
CA ASP A 92 20.30 10.25 13.31
C ASP A 92 20.16 9.22 14.45
N TYR A 93 21.04 8.23 14.41
CA TYR A 93 21.10 7.15 15.40
C TYR A 93 21.88 7.52 16.67
N ASN A 94 22.43 8.73 16.78
CA ASN A 94 22.98 9.21 18.05
C ASN A 94 21.91 9.90 18.91
N HIS A 95 20.73 10.15 18.34
CA HIS A 95 19.63 10.81 19.02
C HIS A 95 19.17 10.01 20.25
N ILE A 96 18.72 10.72 21.29
CA ILE A 96 18.35 10.09 22.56
C ILE A 96 17.24 9.04 22.39
N SER A 97 16.31 9.25 21.46
CA SER A 97 15.24 8.31 21.16
C SER A 97 15.69 6.99 20.53
N TRP A 98 16.93 6.91 20.03
CA TRP A 98 17.54 5.65 19.60
C TRP A 98 18.41 5.06 20.71
N SER A 99 19.25 5.90 21.32
CA SER A 99 20.25 5.48 22.32
C SER A 99 19.63 4.86 23.57
N ILE A 100 18.45 5.31 24.01
CA ILE A 100 17.78 4.75 25.19
C ILE A 100 16.97 3.49 24.89
N SER A 101 16.76 3.16 23.62
CA SER A 101 15.83 2.12 23.15
C SER A 101 16.42 0.72 23.13
N GLU A 102 17.41 0.42 23.97
CA GLU A 102 17.98 -0.92 24.08
C GLU A 102 17.02 -1.94 24.71
N LYS A 103 16.09 -1.47 25.54
CA LYS A 103 15.09 -2.30 26.22
C LYS A 103 13.70 -2.06 25.63
N PHE A 104 12.82 -3.05 25.77
CA PHE A 104 11.47 -3.03 25.21
C PHE A 104 10.68 -1.76 25.56
N PHE A 105 10.58 -1.39 26.84
CA PHE A 105 9.74 -0.26 27.26
C PHE A 105 10.27 1.11 26.76
N PRO A 106 11.57 1.43 26.88
CA PRO A 106 12.15 2.60 26.21
C PRO A 106 12.02 2.58 24.68
N ALA A 107 12.14 1.43 24.02
CA ALA A 107 11.96 1.32 22.58
C ALA A 107 10.51 1.57 22.15
N TYR A 108 9.57 1.01 22.90
CA TYR A 108 8.14 1.22 22.71
C TYR A 108 7.77 2.71 22.84
N MET A 109 8.33 3.44 23.81
CA MET A 109 8.06 4.89 23.94
C MET A 109 8.86 5.72 22.93
N GLY A 110 10.11 5.34 22.65
CA GLY A 110 11.03 6.05 21.78
C GLY A 110 10.64 6.03 20.31
N GLN A 111 9.81 5.08 19.88
CA GLN A 111 9.44 4.92 18.47
C GLN A 111 8.72 6.13 17.86
N TRP A 112 7.82 6.77 18.60
CA TRP A 112 7.12 7.96 18.11
C TRP A 112 8.05 9.15 18.04
N VAL A 113 8.90 9.33 19.05
CA VAL A 113 9.91 10.40 19.05
C VAL A 113 10.90 10.20 17.90
N PHE A 114 11.43 9.00 17.72
CA PHE A 114 12.34 8.71 16.61
C PHE A 114 11.67 8.94 15.25
N GLY A 115 10.44 8.45 15.07
CA GLY A 115 9.67 8.64 13.85
C GLY A 115 9.35 10.11 13.57
N GLU A 116 8.95 10.88 14.59
CA GLU A 116 8.62 12.31 14.47
C GLU A 116 9.86 13.11 14.08
N TRP A 117 11.00 12.85 14.72
CA TRP A 117 12.26 13.50 14.35
C TRP A 117 12.70 13.14 12.92
N LEU A 118 12.52 11.88 12.52
CA LEU A 118 12.81 11.44 11.17
C LEU A 118 11.92 12.13 10.13
N LEU A 119 10.62 12.24 10.39
CA LEU A 119 9.67 12.83 9.46
C LEU A 119 9.73 14.36 9.43
N GLU A 120 9.87 15.03 10.58
CA GLU A 120 9.70 16.48 10.72
C GLU A 120 10.99 17.27 10.84
N ARG A 121 12.06 16.68 11.40
CA ARG A 121 13.28 17.42 11.74
C ARG A 121 14.44 17.11 10.82
N TRP A 122 14.56 15.85 10.38
CA TRP A 122 15.69 15.41 9.55
C TRP A 122 15.39 15.41 8.07
N ASN A 123 14.11 15.32 7.69
CA ASN A 123 13.65 15.20 6.30
C ASN A 123 12.44 16.11 6.06
N ASP A 124 12.02 16.22 4.79
CA ASP A 124 10.77 16.88 4.42
C ASP A 124 9.57 15.95 4.65
N PRO A 125 8.61 16.30 5.52
CA PRO A 125 7.48 15.43 5.87
C PRO A 125 6.65 15.03 4.66
N LYS A 126 6.40 16.00 3.76
CA LYS A 126 5.53 15.79 2.59
C LYS A 126 6.13 14.77 1.65
N THR A 127 7.43 14.86 1.40
CA THR A 127 8.15 13.92 0.56
C THR A 127 8.19 12.54 1.22
N MET A 128 8.52 12.47 2.51
CA MET A 128 8.57 11.21 3.25
C MET A 128 7.25 10.45 3.21
N LEU A 129 6.14 11.10 3.56
CA LEU A 129 4.83 10.46 3.59
C LEU A 129 4.40 9.96 2.21
N LYS A 130 4.62 10.74 1.16
CA LYS A 130 4.29 10.34 -0.22
C LYS A 130 4.99 9.05 -0.61
N TRP A 131 6.29 8.96 -0.34
CA TRP A 131 7.07 7.78 -0.69
C TRP A 131 6.78 6.60 0.23
N ALA A 132 6.53 6.84 1.52
CA ALA A 132 6.17 5.79 2.47
C ALA A 132 4.82 5.14 2.16
N ARG A 133 3.85 5.94 1.71
CA ARG A 133 2.49 5.48 1.37
C ARG A 133 2.41 4.82 -0.01
N LEU A 134 3.33 5.13 -0.92
CA LEU A 134 3.29 4.62 -2.30
C LEU A 134 3.29 3.08 -2.38
N PRO A 135 4.15 2.33 -1.65
CA PRO A 135 4.08 0.88 -1.61
C PRO A 135 2.76 0.34 -1.08
N MET A 136 2.14 1.00 -0.10
CA MET A 136 0.84 0.60 0.44
C MET A 136 -0.28 0.81 -0.56
N LEU A 137 -0.23 1.91 -1.33
CA LEU A 137 -1.15 2.17 -2.44
C LEU A 137 -1.03 1.08 -3.51
N LEU A 138 0.19 0.71 -3.89
CA LEU A 138 0.42 -0.36 -4.87
C LEU A 138 -0.06 -1.72 -4.36
N LEU A 139 0.16 -2.02 -3.08
CA LEU A 139 -0.32 -3.25 -2.45
C LEU A 139 -1.85 -3.31 -2.46
N MET A 140 -2.52 -2.21 -2.11
CA MET A 140 -3.98 -2.10 -2.16
C MET A 140 -4.52 -2.34 -3.58
N LEU A 141 -3.90 -1.76 -4.60
CA LEU A 141 -4.29 -1.98 -6.00
C LEU A 141 -4.06 -3.42 -6.45
N ALA A 142 -2.93 -4.02 -6.08
CA ALA A 142 -2.64 -5.41 -6.37
C ALA A 142 -3.65 -6.36 -5.72
N LEU A 143 -4.03 -6.11 -4.47
CA LEU A 143 -5.06 -6.87 -3.76
C LEU A 143 -6.44 -6.67 -4.39
N GLY A 144 -6.82 -5.45 -4.76
CA GLY A 144 -8.07 -5.18 -5.49
C GLY A 144 -8.14 -5.97 -6.81
N CYS A 145 -7.05 -6.00 -7.58
CA CYS A 145 -6.94 -6.86 -8.76
C CYS A 145 -7.06 -8.35 -8.42
N ALA A 146 -6.40 -8.82 -7.36
CA ALA A 146 -6.45 -10.22 -6.95
C ALA A 146 -7.86 -10.66 -6.54
N VAL A 147 -8.58 -9.82 -5.78
CA VAL A 147 -9.99 -10.04 -5.40
C VAL A 147 -10.85 -10.11 -6.64
N LEU A 148 -10.68 -9.20 -7.60
CA LEU A 148 -11.42 -9.20 -8.85
C LEU A 148 -11.19 -10.48 -9.66
N LEU A 149 -9.94 -10.95 -9.75
CA LEU A 149 -9.62 -12.21 -10.44
C LEU A 149 -10.22 -13.42 -9.73
N LEU A 150 -10.19 -13.44 -8.39
CA LEU A 150 -10.76 -14.52 -7.60
C LEU A 150 -12.28 -14.56 -7.73
N ALA A 151 -12.94 -13.41 -7.61
CA ALA A 151 -14.39 -13.28 -7.70
C ALA A 151 -14.90 -13.63 -9.11
N ARG A 152 -14.12 -13.30 -10.16
CA ARG A 152 -14.38 -13.80 -11.52
C ARG A 152 -14.30 -15.31 -11.66
N ARG A 153 -13.33 -15.95 -10.98
CA ARG A 153 -13.18 -17.41 -11.00
C ARG A 153 -14.33 -18.11 -10.28
N LEU A 154 -14.89 -17.51 -9.24
CA LEU A 154 -15.94 -18.11 -8.40
C LEU A 154 -17.35 -17.87 -8.93
N GLY A 155 -17.64 -16.67 -9.45
CA GLY A 155 -19.00 -16.24 -9.83
C GLY A 155 -19.14 -15.75 -11.27
N GLY A 156 -18.14 -16.01 -12.12
CA GLY A 156 -18.11 -15.51 -13.50
C GLY A 156 -17.97 -13.98 -13.57
N SER A 157 -18.29 -13.41 -14.74
CA SER A 157 -18.05 -11.99 -15.06
C SER A 157 -18.74 -11.01 -14.09
N TRP A 158 -19.91 -11.38 -13.59
CA TRP A 158 -20.70 -10.59 -12.62
C TRP A 158 -20.21 -10.73 -11.19
N GLY A 159 -19.71 -11.91 -10.80
CA GLY A 159 -19.13 -12.13 -9.48
C GLY A 159 -17.94 -11.21 -9.21
N GLY A 160 -17.15 -10.89 -10.24
CA GLY A 160 -16.02 -9.96 -10.13
C GLY A 160 -16.36 -8.48 -9.93
N LEU A 161 -17.62 -8.08 -10.05
CA LEU A 161 -18.08 -6.69 -9.90
C LEU A 161 -18.80 -6.42 -8.57
N LEU A 162 -19.23 -7.47 -7.86
CA LEU A 162 -19.85 -7.39 -6.53
C LEU A 162 -18.78 -7.34 -5.43
#